data_AF-A0A7X3NQY3-F1
#
_entry.id   AF-A0A7X3NQY3-F1
#
_cell.length_a   1.000
_cell.length_b   1.000
_cell.length_c   1.000
_cell.angle_alpha   90.00
_cell.angle_beta   90.00
_cell.angle_gamma   90.00
#
_symmetry.space_group_name_H-M   'P 1'
#
loop_
_entity.id
_entity.type
_entity.pdbx_description
1 polymer ?
#
loop_
_entity_poly.entity_id
_entity_poly.type
_entity_poly.pdbx_seq_one_letter_code
_entity_poly.pdbx_strand_id
1 'polypeptide(L)' 'MSKLLDGLNPSQREAVKHEKGPLLIIAGPGSGKTETVARSIAYAIEN' A
#
# COMPACT_ATOMS: atom_id res chain seq x y z
N MET A 1 5.66 8.02 -12.38
CA MET A 1 4.65 7.19 -11.68
C MET A 1 5.40 5.98 -11.13
N SER A 2 5.54 5.82 -9.82
CA SER A 2 6.31 4.69 -9.25
C SER A 2 5.65 3.37 -9.62
N LYS A 3 6.43 2.41 -10.13
CA LYS A 3 6.00 1.04 -10.47
C LYS A 3 5.33 0.32 -9.29
N LEU A 4 5.59 0.79 -8.06
CA LEU A 4 4.99 0.29 -6.83
C LEU A 4 3.46 0.41 -6.80
N LEU A 5 2.88 1.31 -7.59
CA LEU A 5 1.43 1.51 -7.64
C LEU A 5 0.73 0.67 -8.72
N ASP A 6 1.48 -0.01 -9.58
CA ASP A 6 0.92 -0.76 -10.70
C ASP A 6 0.17 -2.01 -10.23
N GLY A 7 -0.98 -2.27 -10.85
CA GLY A 7 -1.85 -3.42 -10.52
C GLY A 7 -2.61 -3.33 -9.21
N LEU A 8 -2.38 -2.31 -8.37
CA LEU A 8 -3.10 -2.12 -7.12
C LEU A 8 -4.55 -1.68 -7.35
N ASN A 9 -5.48 -2.16 -6.52
CA ASN A 9 -6.83 -1.59 -6.49
C ASN A 9 -6.82 -0.21 -5.79
N PRO A 10 -7.93 0.56 -5.83
CA PRO A 10 -7.98 1.89 -5.22
C PRO A 10 -7.60 1.90 -3.73
N SER A 11 -8.17 1.01 -2.91
CA SER A 11 -7.89 0.95 -1.47
C SER A 11 -6.43 0.57 -1.15
N GLN A 12 -5.83 -0.32 -1.96
CA GLN A 12 -4.41 -0.65 -1.83
C GLN A 12 -3.52 0.55 -2.20
N ARG A 13 -3.87 1.32 -3.25
CA ARG A 13 -3.12 2.54 -3.61
C ARG A 13 -3.22 3.60 -2.53
N GLU A 14 -4.38 3.78 -1.93
CA GLU A 14 -4.57 4.69 -0.79
C GLU A 14 -3.70 4.27 0.39
N ALA A 15 -3.70 2.98 0.73
CA ALA A 15 -2.85 2.45 1.80
C ALA A 15 -1.35 2.62 1.51
N VAL A 16 -0.91 2.41 0.26
CA VAL A 16 0.51 2.60 -0.14
C VAL A 16 0.92 4.07 -0.08
N LYS A 17 0.02 5.00 -0.43
CA LYS A 17 0.27 6.45 -0.41
C LYS A 17 0.01 7.11 0.95
N HIS A 18 -0.33 6.34 1.97
CA HIS A 18 -0.61 6.89 3.29
C HIS A 18 0.69 7.34 3.97
N GLU A 19 0.82 8.64 4.26
CA GLU A 19 2.07 9.24 4.75
C GLU A 19 2.05 9.60 6.24
N LYS A 20 0.87 9.86 6.83
CA LYS A 20 0.77 10.52 8.14
C LYS A 20 -0.15 9.80 9.10
N GLY A 21 0.36 9.58 10.31
CA GLY A 21 -0.40 8.97 11.39
C GLY A 21 -0.62 7.46 11.22
N PRO A 22 -1.23 6.81 12.22
CA PRO A 22 -1.48 5.37 12.17
C PRO A 22 -2.49 5.00 11.08
N LEU A 23 -2.29 3.85 10.43
CA LEU A 23 -3.19 3.27 9.44
C LEU A 23 -3.63 1.87 9.88
N LEU A 24 -4.93 1.58 9.76
CA LEU A 24 -5.51 0.25 9.97
C LEU A 24 -6.02 -0.31 8.64
N ILE A 25 -5.51 -1.47 8.23
CA ILE A 25 -5.95 -2.18 7.03
C ILE A 25 -6.71 -3.45 7.47
N ILE A 26 -8.00 -3.52 7.16
CA ILE A 26 -8.83 -4.71 7.40
C ILE A 26 -9.12 -5.35 6.05
N ALA A 27 -8.68 -6.58 5.86
CA ALA A 27 -8.87 -7.29 4.59
C ALA A 27 -8.96 -8.82 4.80
N GLY A 28 -9.69 -9.49 3.92
CA GLY A 28 -9.85 -10.95 3.96
C GLY A 28 -8.59 -11.73 3.56
N PRO A 29 -8.61 -13.08 3.68
CA PRO A 29 -7.55 -13.95 3.16
C PRO A 29 -7.30 -13.69 1.67
N GLY A 30 -6.03 -13.76 1.21
CA GLY A 30 -5.67 -13.61 -0.21
C GLY A 30 -5.79 -12.19 -0.80
N SER A 31 -6.22 -11.19 -0.04
CA SER A 31 -6.46 -9.82 -0.50
C SER A 31 -5.21 -8.96 -0.79
N GLY A 32 -4.00 -9.53 -0.67
CA GLY A 32 -2.76 -8.79 -0.88
C GLY A 32 -2.33 -7.87 0.26
N LYS A 33 -2.80 -8.10 1.50
CA LYS A 33 -2.42 -7.29 2.68
C LYS A 33 -0.91 -7.14 2.89
N THR A 34 -0.17 -8.24 2.75
CA THR A 34 1.30 -8.25 2.92
C THR A 34 1.99 -7.48 1.80
N GLU A 35 1.55 -7.65 0.56
CA GLU A 35 2.09 -6.92 -0.59
C GLU A 35 1.83 -5.42 -0.48
N THR A 36 0.64 -5.04 -0.02
CA THR A 36 0.26 -3.63 0.19
C THR A 36 1.18 -2.97 1.22
N VAL A 37 1.43 -3.63 2.36
CA VAL A 37 2.35 -3.11 3.40
C VAL A 37 3.80 -3.08 2.92
N ALA A 38 4.26 -4.09 2.18
CA ALA A 38 5.63 -4.08 1.64
C ALA A 38 5.83 -2.92 0.65
N ARG A 39 4.85 -2.70 -0.24
CA ARG A 39 4.88 -1.58 -1.19
C ARG A 39 4.74 -0.22 -0.51
N SER A 40 4.01 -0.09 0.60
CA SER A 40 3.93 1.17 1.35
C SER A 40 5.29 1.56 1.95
N ILE A 41 6.04 0.58 2.47
CA ILE A 41 7.41 0.80 2.96
C ILE A 41 8.32 1.22 1.80
N ALA A 42 8.28 0.51 0.67
CA ALA A 42 9.08 0.87 -0.50
C ALA A 42 8.73 2.28 -1.02
N TYR A 43 7.43 2.63 -1.04
CA TYR A 43 6.96 3.93 -1.48
C TYR A 43 7.44 5.07 -0.57
N ALA A 44 7.50 4.83 0.74
CA ALA A 44 8.02 5.79 1.71
C ALA A 44 9.56 5.99 1.63
N ILE A 45 10.28 5.11 0.94
CA ILE A 45 11.72 5.26 0.67
C ILE A 45 11.97 5.99 -0.65
N GLU A 46 11.10 5.78 -1.66
CA GLU A 46 11.24 6.39 -2.99
C GLU A 46 10.77 7.85 -3.07
N ASN A 47 9.91 8.31 -2.16
CA ASN A 47 9.36 9.68 -2.12
C ASN A 47 9.86 10.44 -0.90
#